data_AF-A0A1B9VLV1-F1
#
_entry.id   AF-A0A1B9VLV1-F1
#
_cell.length_a   1.000
_cell.length_b   1.000
_cell.length_c   1.000
_cell.angle_alpha   90.00
_cell.angle_beta   90.00
_cell.angle_gamma   90.00
#
_symmetry.space_group_name_H-M   'P 1'
#
loop_
_entity.id
_entity.type
_entity.pdbx_description
1 polymer ?
#
loop_
_entity_poly.entity_id
_entity_poly.type
_entity_poly.pdbx_seq_one_letter_code
_entity_poly.pdbx_strand_id
1 'polypeptide(L)'
;MTLINPYKDLKQERFWRYGVALSDPRNVANIHAPKWGIAPDDTVVTMGSCFAQHIATWLRERDLNVPFFDTDDNIKSRNFSANYGNIYTVRQALQLTAEIAGLRVCSDTAWQAQDGFVDPLRPNVFAAPVASGDAIGELRKAHLKAVEKAFTDLDILVFTLGLTEAWQVNACGTVLPVAPGVAGGDFDPLKYSFVNFTYPEIRADLEQFCTAIREMRGGRDFRLILTVSPVPLTATYEERHILQSTTYSKAVLRAVAGDFASENGFADYFPSFEIINNPAARSSFFEDNLRSVKSDAVETVMTHFMTCYFPDGIVRNQDSTAAKEELPPVNNKRASTTVPKSMDADCEEEMLEGFANRQYENGGDGRDVIVAFGDSHLTACSQMIDQYDRQGKFAFAPIRLLANNPHREINIHRFRTFVFRKEHFNFKDFFVQNPQDLVLVGVGLFGDNIIRAHGEMKPEIKGAGGSDITPSLPCLDAVTPELVKMYVQKITPNLVFGMQLEKLTAYKRIFWIVSPDMPEQTARFRLGDHFVDGGYYNVHKRAYTEAFKMLAHNLGRTKFILHPWPDLCNETGFTKNEFAGSDNLTNIHVNKDYYEYAVTRLMELMKAD
;
A
#
# COMPACT_ATOMS: atom_id res chain seq x y z
N MET A 1 -40.21 -43.31 -20.05
CA MET A 1 -40.43 -42.14 -19.16
C MET A 1 -39.38 -41.12 -19.49
N THR A 2 -39.76 -39.97 -20.06
CA THR A 2 -38.86 -38.82 -20.17
C THR A 2 -38.57 -38.36 -18.76
N LEU A 3 -37.32 -38.44 -18.31
CA LEU A 3 -36.93 -37.92 -17.00
C LEU A 3 -37.16 -36.40 -17.01
N ILE A 4 -38.22 -35.98 -16.32
CA ILE A 4 -38.48 -34.57 -16.05
C ILE A 4 -37.49 -34.16 -14.96
N ASN A 5 -36.62 -33.21 -15.28
CA ASN A 5 -35.62 -32.66 -14.36
C ASN A 5 -35.86 -31.14 -14.27
N PRO A 6 -36.05 -30.56 -13.06
CA PRO A 6 -36.26 -29.11 -12.89
C PRO A 6 -35.09 -28.24 -13.36
N TYR A 7 -33.90 -28.83 -13.62
CA TYR A 7 -32.74 -28.12 -14.16
C TYR A 7 -32.67 -28.10 -15.70
N LYS A 8 -33.48 -28.90 -16.41
CA LYS A 8 -33.29 -29.19 -17.84
C LYS A 8 -33.29 -27.94 -18.75
N ASP A 9 -34.15 -26.98 -18.45
CA ASP A 9 -34.36 -25.78 -19.29
C ASP A 9 -33.86 -24.50 -18.60
N LEU A 10 -32.95 -24.64 -17.61
CA LEU A 10 -32.33 -23.49 -16.97
C LEU A 10 -31.28 -22.84 -17.87
N LYS A 11 -31.15 -21.52 -17.75
CA LYS A 11 -30.11 -20.77 -18.46
C LYS A 11 -28.70 -21.24 -18.07
N GLN A 12 -27.75 -21.11 -18.98
CA GLN A 12 -26.39 -21.65 -18.82
C GLN A 12 -25.67 -21.08 -17.60
N GLU A 13 -25.83 -19.78 -17.33
CA GLU A 13 -25.24 -19.07 -16.18
C GLU A 13 -25.66 -19.67 -14.82
N ARG A 14 -26.75 -20.44 -14.76
CA ARG A 14 -27.18 -21.15 -13.54
C ARG A 14 -26.40 -22.44 -13.27
N PHE A 15 -25.46 -22.81 -14.14
CA PHE A 15 -24.56 -23.95 -13.97
C PHE A 15 -23.12 -23.48 -13.84
N TRP A 16 -22.42 -23.90 -12.77
CA TRP A 16 -21.03 -23.51 -12.47
C TRP A 16 -20.07 -23.63 -13.66
N ARG A 17 -20.23 -24.70 -14.46
CA ARG A 17 -19.42 -24.93 -15.66
C ARG A 17 -19.46 -23.74 -16.61
N TYR A 18 -20.63 -23.15 -16.86
CA TYR A 18 -20.80 -22.07 -17.83
C TYR A 18 -20.77 -20.68 -17.18
N GLY A 19 -21.35 -20.54 -15.99
CA GLY A 19 -21.38 -19.25 -15.28
C GLY A 19 -20.07 -18.84 -14.61
N VAL A 20 -19.13 -19.79 -14.42
CA VAL A 20 -17.84 -19.51 -13.75
C VAL A 20 -16.67 -20.14 -14.49
N ALA A 21 -16.65 -21.47 -14.66
CA ALA A 21 -15.44 -22.17 -15.10
C ALA A 21 -15.05 -21.90 -16.56
N LEU A 22 -16.03 -21.64 -17.43
CA LEU A 22 -15.84 -21.33 -18.86
C LEU A 22 -16.11 -19.87 -19.21
N SER A 23 -16.60 -19.06 -18.27
CA SER A 23 -16.88 -17.63 -18.49
C SER A 23 -15.62 -16.77 -18.31
N ASP A 24 -15.58 -15.62 -18.99
CA ASP A 24 -14.58 -14.60 -18.71
C ASP A 24 -14.86 -13.96 -17.34
N PRO A 25 -13.95 -14.02 -16.35
CA PRO A 25 -14.15 -13.38 -15.05
C PRO A 25 -14.30 -11.85 -15.14
N ARG A 26 -13.86 -11.22 -16.23
CA ARG A 26 -14.05 -9.78 -16.48
C ARG A 26 -15.40 -9.42 -17.10
N ASN A 27 -16.16 -10.42 -17.54
CA ASN A 27 -17.47 -10.21 -18.15
C ASN A 27 -18.42 -11.36 -17.78
N VAL A 28 -18.95 -11.29 -16.55
CA VAL A 28 -19.87 -12.30 -16.02
C VAL A 28 -21.28 -11.94 -16.46
N ALA A 29 -21.73 -12.60 -17.53
CA ALA A 29 -23.04 -12.36 -18.13
C ALA A 29 -24.19 -12.56 -17.11
N ASN A 30 -25.13 -11.63 -17.10
CA ASN A 30 -26.34 -11.66 -16.27
C ASN A 30 -26.06 -11.88 -14.76
N ILE A 31 -24.92 -11.40 -14.25
CA ILE A 31 -24.56 -11.59 -12.83
C ILE A 31 -25.55 -10.95 -11.86
N HIS A 32 -26.23 -9.88 -12.30
CA HIS A 32 -27.25 -9.19 -11.52
C HIS A 32 -28.40 -8.75 -12.43
N ALA A 33 -29.62 -8.81 -11.90
CA ALA A 33 -30.82 -8.26 -12.52
C ALA A 33 -31.46 -7.33 -11.50
N PRO A 34 -31.36 -6.00 -11.68
CA PRO A 34 -31.78 -5.08 -10.65
C PRO A 34 -33.29 -5.07 -10.48
N LYS A 35 -33.74 -4.80 -9.26
CA LYS A 35 -35.18 -4.68 -8.96
C LYS A 35 -35.83 -3.46 -9.62
N TRP A 36 -35.03 -2.43 -9.86
CA TRP A 36 -35.43 -1.13 -10.39
C TRP A 36 -34.24 -0.49 -11.11
N GLY A 37 -34.50 0.39 -12.07
CA GLY A 37 -33.46 1.17 -12.76
C GLY A 37 -33.10 2.45 -12.01
N ILE A 38 -31.97 3.06 -12.36
CA ILE A 38 -31.54 4.37 -11.82
C ILE A 38 -31.80 5.45 -12.87
N ALA A 39 -32.53 6.49 -12.48
CA ALA A 39 -32.72 7.67 -13.31
C ALA A 39 -31.50 8.60 -13.19
N PRO A 40 -31.09 9.30 -14.26
CA PRO A 40 -29.92 10.19 -14.21
C PRO A 40 -30.02 11.34 -13.20
N ASP A 41 -31.25 11.74 -12.84
CA ASP A 41 -31.57 12.80 -11.88
C ASP A 41 -31.74 12.29 -10.44
N ASP A 42 -31.80 10.97 -10.21
CA ASP A 42 -31.84 10.38 -8.88
C ASP A 42 -30.64 10.87 -8.05
N THR A 43 -30.91 11.43 -6.88
CA THR A 43 -29.86 11.84 -5.94
C THR A 43 -29.24 10.61 -5.30
N VAL A 44 -28.04 10.25 -5.74
CA VAL A 44 -27.30 9.11 -5.21
C VAL A 44 -26.41 9.57 -4.05
N VAL A 45 -26.65 8.99 -2.87
CA VAL A 45 -25.75 9.07 -1.73
C VAL A 45 -24.99 7.77 -1.62
N THR A 46 -23.68 7.82 -1.52
CA THR A 46 -22.85 6.64 -1.23
C THR A 46 -22.43 6.66 0.23
N MET A 47 -22.15 5.50 0.82
CA MET A 47 -21.46 5.35 2.11
C MET A 47 -20.89 3.92 2.27
N GLY A 48 -19.97 3.73 3.22
CA GLY A 48 -19.43 2.41 3.54
C GLY A 48 -17.92 2.36 3.66
N SER A 49 -17.35 1.20 3.34
CA SER A 49 -15.89 0.97 3.32
C SER A 49 -15.16 1.80 2.25
N CYS A 50 -13.83 1.69 2.21
CA CYS A 50 -12.97 2.28 1.17
C CYS A 50 -13.47 1.98 -0.27
N PHE A 51 -14.07 0.82 -0.51
CA PHE A 51 -14.59 0.45 -1.82
C PHE A 51 -15.76 1.34 -2.29
N ALA A 52 -16.57 1.88 -1.37
CA ALA A 52 -17.66 2.81 -1.71
C ALA A 52 -17.15 4.15 -2.30
N GLN A 53 -15.93 4.54 -1.99
CA GLN A 53 -15.29 5.74 -2.53
C GLN A 53 -15.17 5.68 -4.06
N HIS A 54 -14.82 4.50 -4.58
CA HIS A 54 -14.71 4.27 -6.01
C HIS A 54 -16.07 4.34 -6.71
N ILE A 55 -17.11 3.78 -6.09
CA ILE A 55 -18.47 3.87 -6.62
C ILE A 55 -18.86 5.35 -6.76
N ALA A 56 -18.66 6.16 -5.72
CA ALA A 56 -19.00 7.59 -5.76
C ALA A 56 -18.23 8.35 -6.85
N THR A 57 -16.90 8.21 -6.89
CA THR A 57 -16.05 8.89 -7.88
C THR A 57 -16.45 8.49 -9.30
N TRP A 58 -16.62 7.20 -9.54
CA TRP A 58 -16.89 6.67 -10.87
C TRP A 58 -18.29 7.07 -11.39
N LEU A 59 -19.29 7.14 -10.50
CA LEU A 59 -20.63 7.66 -10.83
C LEU A 59 -20.59 9.16 -11.13
N ARG A 60 -19.83 9.96 -10.38
CA ARG A 60 -19.64 11.41 -10.64
C ARG A 60 -18.96 11.68 -11.97
N GLU A 61 -17.93 10.92 -12.30
CA GLU A 61 -17.21 11.03 -13.59
C GLU A 61 -18.10 10.76 -14.81
N ARG A 62 -19.27 10.15 -14.58
CA ARG A 62 -20.30 9.86 -15.60
C ARG A 62 -21.54 10.71 -15.44
N ASP A 63 -21.40 11.89 -14.84
CA ASP A 63 -22.43 12.93 -14.86
C ASP A 63 -23.75 12.53 -14.15
N LEU A 64 -23.72 11.52 -13.27
CA LEU A 64 -24.83 11.17 -12.38
C LEU A 64 -24.90 12.12 -11.19
N ASN A 65 -26.10 12.32 -10.67
CA ASN A 65 -26.38 13.22 -9.55
C ASN A 65 -25.88 12.62 -8.21
N VAL A 66 -24.58 12.72 -7.95
CA VAL A 66 -23.92 12.27 -6.70
C VAL A 66 -23.35 13.48 -5.93
N PRO A 67 -24.21 14.32 -5.32
CA PRO A 67 -23.78 15.56 -4.69
C PRO A 67 -22.83 15.35 -3.51
N PHE A 68 -22.01 16.36 -3.27
CA PHE A 68 -21.18 16.50 -2.08
C PHE A 68 -21.82 17.55 -1.17
N PHE A 69 -22.21 17.16 0.04
CA PHE A 69 -23.04 17.95 0.94
C PHE A 69 -22.25 18.73 2.01
N ASP A 70 -20.97 18.41 2.18
CA ASP A 70 -20.15 18.89 3.28
C ASP A 70 -19.09 19.89 2.79
N THR A 71 -18.29 20.45 3.71
CA THR A 71 -17.18 21.35 3.40
C THR A 71 -16.01 20.62 2.71
N ASP A 72 -15.21 21.35 1.94
CA ASP A 72 -13.91 20.88 1.46
C ASP A 72 -12.72 21.47 2.25
N ASP A 73 -13.00 22.35 3.21
CA ASP A 73 -11.97 22.98 4.03
C ASP A 73 -11.29 21.96 4.97
N ASN A 74 -9.97 21.86 4.86
CA ASN A 74 -9.13 20.90 5.58
C ASN A 74 -9.59 19.42 5.41
N ILE A 75 -10.11 19.04 4.25
CA ILE A 75 -10.55 17.66 3.97
C ILE A 75 -9.60 16.99 2.95
N LYS A 76 -9.24 15.71 3.18
CA LYS A 76 -8.33 14.97 2.27
C LYS A 76 -8.92 14.72 0.89
N SER A 77 -10.20 14.34 0.83
CA SER A 77 -10.87 13.99 -0.43
C SER A 77 -12.39 14.14 -0.33
N ARG A 78 -13.04 14.29 -1.49
CA ARG A 78 -14.51 14.35 -1.62
C ARG A 78 -15.09 12.98 -2.00
N ASN A 79 -14.47 11.90 -1.55
CA ASN A 79 -14.74 10.55 -2.04
C ASN A 79 -16.12 10.01 -1.63
N PHE A 80 -16.75 10.63 -0.64
CA PHE A 80 -18.05 10.29 -0.09
C PHE A 80 -19.06 11.42 -0.31
N SER A 81 -20.35 11.19 -0.06
CA SER A 81 -21.37 12.26 -0.19
C SER A 81 -21.27 13.30 0.94
N ALA A 82 -20.71 12.93 2.08
CA ALA A 82 -20.35 13.83 3.18
C ALA A 82 -19.09 13.31 3.90
N ASN A 83 -18.47 14.13 4.76
CA ASN A 83 -17.16 13.83 5.35
C ASN A 83 -17.24 12.90 6.59
N TYR A 84 -17.95 11.77 6.49
CA TYR A 84 -18.15 10.83 7.61
C TYR A 84 -17.00 9.83 7.77
N GLY A 85 -16.01 9.81 6.87
CA GLY A 85 -14.92 8.83 6.87
C GLY A 85 -15.35 7.46 6.35
N ASN A 86 -14.57 6.41 6.59
CA ASN A 86 -15.02 5.06 6.26
C ASN A 86 -16.03 4.55 7.30
N ILE A 87 -17.16 4.01 6.83
CA ILE A 87 -18.17 3.36 7.66
C ILE A 87 -18.02 1.85 7.49
N TYR A 88 -17.26 1.22 8.39
CA TYR A 88 -16.93 -0.19 8.28
C TYR A 88 -18.08 -1.10 8.73
N THR A 89 -18.81 -0.71 9.78
CA THR A 89 -19.91 -1.50 10.36
C THR A 89 -21.26 -0.78 10.23
N VAL A 90 -22.35 -1.55 10.15
CA VAL A 90 -23.71 -0.98 10.11
C VAL A 90 -24.03 -0.21 11.40
N ARG A 91 -23.49 -0.64 12.54
CA ARG A 91 -23.63 0.06 13.83
C ARG A 91 -23.15 1.51 13.76
N GLN A 92 -22.05 1.78 13.04
CA GLN A 92 -21.56 3.16 12.86
C GLN A 92 -22.52 4.01 12.02
N ALA A 93 -23.15 3.42 10.98
CA ALA A 93 -24.17 4.11 10.19
C ALA A 93 -25.40 4.48 11.03
N LEU A 94 -25.89 3.52 11.84
CA LEU A 94 -26.99 3.75 12.78
C LEU A 94 -26.64 4.80 13.85
N GLN A 95 -25.40 4.81 14.32
CA GLN A 95 -24.92 5.84 15.24
C GLN A 95 -24.97 7.24 14.64
N LEU A 96 -24.61 7.40 13.36
CA LEU A 96 -24.70 8.70 12.69
C LEU A 96 -26.14 9.23 12.69
N THR A 97 -27.13 8.38 12.38
CA THR A 97 -28.54 8.80 12.40
C THR A 97 -29.03 9.14 13.80
N ALA A 98 -28.58 8.39 14.81
CA ALA A 98 -28.91 8.69 16.20
C ALA A 98 -28.22 9.98 16.71
N GLU A 99 -27.02 10.32 16.23
CA GLU A 99 -26.34 11.59 16.53
C GLU A 99 -27.08 12.79 15.91
N ILE A 100 -27.53 12.65 14.64
CA ILE A 100 -28.35 13.66 13.97
C ILE A 100 -29.64 13.92 14.75
N ALA A 101 -30.31 12.86 15.21
CA ALA A 101 -31.53 12.96 16.01
C ALA A 101 -31.30 13.45 17.46
N GLY A 102 -30.05 13.68 17.88
CA GLY A 102 -29.71 14.06 19.25
C GLY A 102 -29.98 12.97 20.30
N LEU A 103 -30.13 11.71 19.87
CA LEU A 103 -30.44 10.56 20.74
C LEU A 103 -29.20 9.95 21.38
N ARG A 104 -28.00 10.35 20.95
CA ARG A 104 -26.73 9.92 21.55
C ARG A 104 -25.69 11.02 21.57
N VAL A 105 -24.74 10.88 22.49
CA VAL A 105 -23.56 11.74 22.64
C VAL A 105 -22.35 10.84 22.86
N CYS A 106 -21.27 11.06 22.11
CA CYS A 106 -20.01 10.35 22.34
C CYS A 106 -19.30 10.94 23.57
N SER A 107 -18.87 10.10 24.51
CA SER A 107 -18.08 10.53 25.67
C SER A 107 -16.62 10.80 25.33
N ASP A 108 -16.16 10.36 24.15
CA ASP A 108 -14.80 10.55 23.66
C ASP A 108 -14.86 11.44 22.41
N THR A 109 -14.70 12.75 22.62
CA THR A 109 -15.09 13.77 21.64
C THR A 109 -13.94 14.27 20.77
N ALA A 110 -12.69 14.06 21.19
CA ALA A 110 -11.51 14.46 20.45
C ALA A 110 -10.33 13.56 20.82
N TRP A 111 -9.62 13.06 19.81
CA TRP A 111 -8.40 12.30 19.99
C TRP A 111 -7.18 13.18 19.75
N GLN A 112 -6.20 13.07 20.64
CA GLN A 112 -4.89 13.68 20.44
C GLN A 112 -4.18 13.02 19.26
N ALA A 113 -3.63 13.83 18.36
CA ALA A 113 -2.70 13.43 17.30
C ALA A 113 -1.37 14.19 17.45
N GLN A 114 -0.35 13.83 16.67
CA GLN A 114 1.00 14.40 16.76
C GLN A 114 1.00 15.95 16.71
N ASP A 115 0.19 16.54 15.83
CA ASP A 115 0.17 17.97 15.57
C ASP A 115 -1.23 18.60 15.79
N GLY A 116 -2.03 18.05 16.70
CA GLY A 116 -3.35 18.60 17.04
C GLY A 116 -4.35 17.54 17.48
N PHE A 117 -5.60 17.70 17.07
CA PHE A 117 -6.71 16.83 17.43
C PHE A 117 -7.41 16.29 16.18
N VAL A 118 -7.96 15.09 16.28
CA VAL A 118 -8.83 14.48 15.27
C VAL A 118 -10.13 14.01 15.89
N ASP A 119 -11.15 13.83 15.06
CA ASP A 119 -12.45 13.31 15.47
C ASP A 119 -12.39 11.78 15.56
N PRO A 120 -12.64 11.17 16.74
CA PRO A 120 -12.57 9.71 16.94
C PRO A 120 -13.43 8.89 15.98
N LEU A 121 -14.51 9.48 15.47
CA LEU A 121 -15.48 8.82 14.60
C LEU A 121 -15.17 9.01 13.12
N ARG A 122 -14.24 9.89 12.77
CA ARG A 122 -13.76 10.13 11.40
C ARG A 122 -12.28 10.57 11.40
N PRO A 123 -11.37 9.77 12.00
CA PRO A 123 -10.04 10.24 12.38
C PRO A 123 -9.13 10.52 11.17
N ASN A 124 -9.42 9.93 10.00
CA ASN A 124 -8.61 10.09 8.80
C ASN A 124 -9.19 11.08 7.77
N VAL A 125 -10.25 11.82 8.10
CA VAL A 125 -10.93 12.72 7.16
C VAL A 125 -10.16 14.02 6.91
N PHE A 126 -9.46 14.53 7.93
CA PHE A 126 -8.83 15.85 7.86
C PHE A 126 -7.47 15.82 7.15
N ALA A 127 -7.18 16.83 6.31
CA ALA A 127 -5.87 16.98 5.66
C ALA A 127 -4.74 17.26 6.66
N ALA A 128 -5.06 17.99 7.74
CA ALA A 128 -4.22 18.17 8.91
C ALA A 128 -5.07 18.10 10.20
N PRO A 129 -4.52 17.62 11.33
CA PRO A 129 -5.18 17.71 12.62
C PRO A 129 -5.58 19.15 12.97
N VAL A 130 -6.66 19.31 13.74
CA VAL A 130 -7.17 20.63 14.12
C VAL A 130 -6.52 21.11 15.42
N ALA A 131 -6.49 22.42 15.64
CA ALA A 131 -5.71 23.01 16.73
C ALA A 131 -6.24 22.71 18.15
N SER A 132 -7.53 22.40 18.32
CA SER A 132 -8.13 22.14 19.64
C SER A 132 -9.26 21.10 19.59
N GLY A 133 -9.47 20.40 20.70
CA GLY A 133 -10.59 19.47 20.85
C GLY A 133 -11.96 20.15 20.73
N ASP A 134 -12.10 21.40 21.19
CA ASP A 134 -13.35 22.16 21.05
C ASP A 134 -13.71 22.41 19.58
N ALA A 135 -12.71 22.58 18.70
CA ALA A 135 -12.94 22.75 17.27
C ALA A 135 -13.55 21.49 16.62
N ILE A 136 -13.24 20.30 17.13
CA ILE A 136 -13.87 19.05 16.68
C ILE A 136 -15.38 19.09 16.90
N GLY A 137 -15.83 19.61 18.05
CA GLY A 137 -17.26 19.73 18.37
C GLY A 137 -18.03 20.57 17.34
N GLU A 138 -17.49 21.74 16.97
CA GLU A 138 -18.10 22.61 15.95
C GLU A 138 -18.06 21.98 14.55
N LEU A 139 -16.93 21.38 14.17
CA LEU A 139 -16.81 20.65 12.90
C LEU A 139 -17.78 19.46 12.84
N ARG A 140 -18.06 18.82 13.96
CA ARG A 140 -19.01 17.69 14.03
C ARG A 140 -20.45 18.18 13.92
N LYS A 141 -20.82 19.30 14.55
CA LYS A 141 -22.14 19.92 14.34
C LYS A 141 -22.40 20.29 12.88
N ALA A 142 -21.41 20.88 12.20
CA ALA A 142 -21.52 21.20 10.78
C ALA A 142 -21.65 19.94 9.92
N HIS A 143 -20.81 18.93 10.20
CA HIS A 143 -20.84 17.64 9.53
C HIS A 143 -22.18 16.92 9.68
N LEU A 144 -22.74 16.83 10.88
CA LEU A 144 -24.02 16.14 11.11
C LEU A 144 -25.17 16.80 10.33
N LYS A 145 -25.18 18.13 10.16
CA LYS A 145 -26.13 18.82 9.29
C LYS A 145 -25.95 18.47 7.81
N ALA A 146 -24.70 18.31 7.35
CA ALA A 146 -24.42 17.87 5.99
C ALA A 146 -24.91 16.43 5.74
N VAL A 147 -24.69 15.53 6.71
CA VAL A 147 -25.18 14.15 6.65
C VAL A 147 -26.72 14.08 6.71
N GLU A 148 -27.34 14.86 7.58
CA GLU A 148 -28.81 15.00 7.63
C GLU A 148 -29.38 15.45 6.28
N LYS A 149 -28.75 16.45 5.65
CA LYS A 149 -29.12 16.91 4.32
C LYS A 149 -28.96 15.80 3.27
N ALA A 150 -27.84 15.06 3.29
CA ALA A 150 -27.62 13.94 2.39
C ALA A 150 -28.73 12.87 2.52
N PHE A 151 -29.10 12.48 3.75
CA PHE A 151 -30.17 11.52 3.98
C PHE A 151 -31.57 12.06 3.63
N THR A 152 -31.80 13.35 3.83
CA THR A 152 -33.08 13.99 3.50
C THR A 152 -33.29 14.14 2.01
N ASP A 153 -32.22 14.34 1.24
CA ASP A 153 -32.27 14.65 -0.19
C ASP A 153 -32.11 13.42 -1.09
N LEU A 154 -31.58 12.30 -0.59
CA LEU A 154 -31.29 11.13 -1.44
C LEU A 154 -32.55 10.52 -2.08
N ASP A 155 -32.38 9.90 -3.24
CA ASP A 155 -33.34 8.96 -3.83
C ASP A 155 -32.82 7.53 -3.72
N ILE A 156 -31.49 7.40 -3.77
CA ILE A 156 -30.77 6.13 -3.70
C ILE A 156 -29.64 6.24 -2.69
N LEU A 157 -29.58 5.28 -1.77
CA LEU A 157 -28.42 5.04 -0.92
C LEU A 157 -27.65 3.82 -1.43
N VAL A 158 -26.38 4.00 -1.80
CA VAL A 158 -25.46 2.87 -2.04
C VAL A 158 -24.62 2.65 -0.79
N PHE A 159 -24.86 1.55 -0.08
CA PHE A 159 -24.15 1.22 1.15
C PHE A 159 -23.25 -0.02 0.95
N THR A 160 -21.95 0.19 0.98
CA THR A 160 -20.94 -0.89 0.92
C THR A 160 -20.55 -1.36 2.32
N LEU A 161 -20.96 -2.58 2.67
CA LEU A 161 -20.68 -3.20 3.95
C LEU A 161 -19.20 -3.63 4.05
N GLY A 162 -18.52 -3.19 5.11
CA GLY A 162 -17.08 -3.34 5.26
C GLY A 162 -16.67 -4.54 6.10
N LEU A 163 -16.95 -4.49 7.40
CA LEU A 163 -16.42 -5.39 8.43
C LEU A 163 -17.50 -5.73 9.46
N THR A 164 -17.25 -6.79 10.23
CA THR A 164 -18.02 -7.12 11.44
C THR A 164 -17.28 -6.73 12.72
N GLU A 165 -15.95 -6.58 12.66
CA GLU A 165 -15.09 -6.18 13.77
C GLU A 165 -15.04 -4.66 13.94
N ALA A 166 -15.09 -4.20 15.19
CA ALA A 166 -14.92 -2.80 15.56
C ALA A 166 -14.44 -2.64 17.01
N TRP A 167 -14.26 -1.38 17.41
CA TRP A 167 -13.93 -0.99 18.79
C TRP A 167 -15.04 -0.17 19.39
N GLN A 168 -15.29 -0.34 20.69
CA GLN A 168 -16.36 0.33 21.40
C GLN A 168 -15.82 1.13 22.59
N VAL A 169 -16.28 2.36 22.75
CA VAL A 169 -16.09 3.17 23.96
C VAL A 169 -17.05 2.65 25.04
N ASN A 170 -16.51 2.05 26.10
CA ASN A 170 -17.30 1.37 27.14
C ASN A 170 -18.29 2.30 27.84
N ALA A 171 -17.91 3.56 28.06
CA ALA A 171 -18.72 4.51 28.82
C ALA A 171 -20.03 4.95 28.12
N CYS A 172 -20.07 4.90 26.78
CA CYS A 172 -21.22 5.39 26.00
C CYS A 172 -21.68 4.44 24.88
N GLY A 173 -21.05 3.26 24.75
CA GLY A 173 -21.37 2.29 23.71
C GLY A 173 -21.02 2.75 22.30
N THR A 174 -20.22 3.80 22.14
CA THR A 174 -19.87 4.33 20.82
C THR A 174 -18.91 3.42 20.09
N VAL A 175 -19.30 2.96 18.90
CA VAL A 175 -18.46 2.19 17.99
C VAL A 175 -17.58 3.13 17.15
N LEU A 176 -16.28 2.83 17.17
CA LEU A 176 -15.21 3.54 16.49
C LEU A 176 -14.82 2.82 15.19
N PRO A 177 -14.38 3.56 14.15
CA PRO A 177 -13.92 2.96 12.90
C PRO A 177 -12.62 2.18 13.06
N VAL A 178 -11.80 2.53 14.05
CA VAL A 178 -10.49 1.93 14.30
C VAL A 178 -10.17 2.04 15.80
N ALA A 179 -9.22 1.22 16.27
CA ALA A 179 -8.75 1.33 17.64
C ALA A 179 -8.06 2.69 17.88
N PRO A 180 -8.22 3.30 19.06
CA PRO A 180 -7.34 4.40 19.50
C PRO A 180 -5.88 3.96 19.41
N GLY A 181 -4.99 4.90 19.08
CA GLY A 181 -3.57 4.63 18.83
C GLY A 181 -3.23 4.32 17.38
N VAL A 182 -4.24 4.06 16.51
CA VAL A 182 -4.01 3.80 15.08
C VAL A 182 -3.97 5.09 14.26
N ALA A 183 -5.01 5.91 14.37
CA ALA A 183 -5.14 7.18 13.64
C ALA A 183 -5.18 8.42 14.57
N GLY A 184 -5.01 8.19 15.88
CA GLY A 184 -5.10 9.19 16.95
C GLY A 184 -5.57 8.56 18.25
N GLY A 185 -5.43 9.30 19.36
CA GLY A 185 -5.82 8.86 20.69
C GLY A 185 -4.89 7.79 21.27
N ASP A 186 -5.13 7.42 22.53
CA ASP A 186 -4.36 6.41 23.25
C ASP A 186 -5.25 5.23 23.64
N PHE A 187 -4.77 4.02 23.37
CA PHE A 187 -5.48 2.80 23.73
C PHE A 187 -5.44 2.58 25.26
N ASP A 188 -6.62 2.37 25.84
CA ASP A 188 -6.81 2.00 27.24
C ASP A 188 -7.80 0.83 27.33
N PRO A 189 -7.37 -0.37 27.75
CA PRO A 189 -8.24 -1.55 27.80
C PRO A 189 -9.39 -1.43 28.80
N LEU A 190 -9.37 -0.45 29.70
CA LEU A 190 -10.50 -0.15 30.59
C LEU A 190 -11.55 0.74 29.92
N LYS A 191 -11.14 1.55 28.93
CA LYS A 191 -12.03 2.48 28.21
C LYS A 191 -12.61 1.87 26.94
N TYR A 192 -11.87 0.99 26.27
CA TYR A 192 -12.27 0.44 24.98
C TYR A 192 -12.38 -1.08 25.02
N SER A 193 -13.38 -1.61 24.34
CA SER A 193 -13.56 -3.05 24.13
C SER A 193 -13.63 -3.38 22.64
N PHE A 194 -13.11 -4.55 22.29
CA PHE A 194 -13.30 -5.12 20.96
C PHE A 194 -14.72 -5.70 20.85
N VAL A 195 -15.35 -5.51 19.69
CA VAL A 195 -16.65 -6.10 19.37
C VAL A 195 -16.61 -6.72 17.97
N ASN A 196 -17.31 -7.84 17.81
CA ASN A 196 -17.52 -8.50 16.52
C ASN A 196 -19.01 -8.75 16.32
N PHE A 197 -19.64 -7.94 15.49
CA PHE A 197 -21.09 -7.98 15.30
C PHE A 197 -21.55 -9.27 14.62
N THR A 198 -22.60 -9.85 15.18
CA THR A 198 -23.23 -11.07 14.67
C THR A 198 -24.27 -10.76 13.60
N TYR A 199 -24.66 -11.77 12.82
CA TYR A 199 -25.75 -11.68 11.85
C TYR A 199 -27.01 -10.97 12.38
N PRO A 200 -27.63 -11.38 13.52
CA PRO A 200 -28.87 -10.74 13.99
C PRO A 200 -28.67 -9.28 14.39
N GLU A 201 -27.50 -8.93 14.95
CA GLU A 201 -27.20 -7.54 15.32
C GLU A 201 -27.07 -6.66 14.08
N ILE A 202 -26.35 -7.12 13.05
CA ILE A 202 -26.18 -6.37 11.79
C ILE A 202 -27.52 -6.23 11.06
N ARG A 203 -28.34 -7.29 11.03
CA ARG A 203 -29.68 -7.25 10.43
C ARG A 203 -30.57 -6.22 11.14
N ALA A 204 -30.60 -6.24 12.47
CA ALA A 204 -31.38 -5.30 13.28
C ALA A 204 -30.86 -3.85 13.13
N ASP A 205 -29.56 -3.65 13.03
CA ASP A 205 -28.98 -2.33 12.83
C ASP A 205 -29.36 -1.74 11.48
N LEU A 206 -29.39 -2.58 10.43
CA LEU A 206 -29.74 -2.14 9.09
C LEU A 206 -31.22 -1.74 9.00
N GLU A 207 -32.11 -2.45 9.69
CA GLU A 207 -33.54 -2.09 9.78
C GLU A 207 -33.74 -0.75 10.50
N GLN A 208 -33.09 -0.58 11.65
CA GLN A 208 -33.16 0.65 12.42
C GLN A 208 -32.57 1.82 11.65
N PHE A 209 -31.45 1.62 10.96
CA PHE A 209 -30.81 2.64 10.14
C PHE A 209 -31.72 3.10 8.99
N CYS A 210 -32.35 2.16 8.25
CA CYS A 210 -33.30 2.51 7.20
C CYS A 210 -34.54 3.21 7.75
N THR A 211 -35.02 2.80 8.92
CA THR A 211 -36.16 3.43 9.60
C THR A 211 -35.82 4.86 9.98
N ALA A 212 -34.65 5.10 10.59
CA ALA A 212 -34.20 6.43 10.97
C ALA A 212 -34.05 7.36 9.76
N ILE A 213 -33.53 6.87 8.63
CA ILE A 213 -33.50 7.65 7.38
C ILE A 213 -34.91 8.03 6.92
N ARG A 214 -35.85 7.07 6.91
CA ARG A 214 -37.23 7.34 6.51
C ARG A 214 -37.90 8.37 7.43
N GLU A 215 -37.62 8.32 8.74
CA GLU A 215 -38.11 9.29 9.71
C GLU A 215 -37.55 10.70 9.45
N MET A 216 -36.23 10.84 9.24
CA MET A 216 -35.60 12.12 8.86
C MET A 216 -36.21 12.69 7.56
N ARG A 217 -36.65 11.82 6.65
CA ARG A 217 -37.29 12.18 5.38
C ARG A 217 -38.78 12.47 5.48
N GLY A 218 -39.37 12.47 6.68
CA GLY A 218 -40.80 12.69 6.88
C GLY A 218 -41.67 11.56 6.34
N GLY A 219 -41.17 10.33 6.34
CA GLY A 219 -41.87 9.15 5.83
C GLY A 219 -41.61 8.84 4.35
N ARG A 220 -40.90 9.71 3.61
CA ARG A 220 -40.60 9.48 2.19
C ARG A 220 -39.64 8.31 2.03
N ASP A 221 -40.02 7.37 1.17
CA ASP A 221 -39.18 6.23 0.83
C ASP A 221 -37.93 6.65 0.05
N PHE A 222 -36.98 5.71 0.01
CA PHE A 222 -35.77 5.75 -0.78
C PHE A 222 -35.42 4.33 -1.20
N ARG A 223 -34.48 4.21 -2.13
CA ARG A 223 -33.98 2.93 -2.61
C ARG A 223 -32.61 2.64 -2.04
N LEU A 224 -32.36 1.41 -1.62
CA LEU A 224 -31.10 0.98 -1.04
C LEU A 224 -30.41 -0.01 -1.97
N ILE A 225 -29.15 0.24 -2.32
CA ILE A 225 -28.27 -0.77 -2.93
C ILE A 225 -27.25 -1.17 -1.89
N LEU A 226 -27.34 -2.42 -1.45
CA LEU A 226 -26.34 -3.05 -0.62
C LEU A 226 -25.28 -3.70 -1.49
N THR A 227 -24.04 -3.61 -1.05
CA THR A 227 -22.97 -4.42 -1.60
C THR A 227 -21.94 -4.73 -0.52
N VAL A 228 -21.12 -5.76 -0.71
CA VAL A 228 -20.09 -6.16 0.27
C VAL A 228 -18.71 -5.81 -0.28
N SER A 229 -17.90 -5.18 0.56
CA SER A 229 -16.53 -4.84 0.22
C SER A 229 -15.71 -6.10 -0.03
N PRO A 230 -15.06 -6.25 -1.19
CA PRO A 230 -14.19 -7.38 -1.50
C PRO A 230 -12.88 -7.38 -0.71
N VAL A 231 -12.48 -6.23 -0.16
CA VAL A 231 -11.21 -6.03 0.54
C VAL A 231 -11.18 -6.84 1.85
N PRO A 232 -10.25 -7.82 2.01
CA PRO A 232 -10.02 -8.55 3.25
C PRO A 232 -9.70 -7.67 4.46
N LEU A 233 -9.84 -8.21 5.68
CA LEU A 233 -9.29 -7.56 6.87
C LEU A 233 -7.76 -7.55 6.75
N THR A 234 -7.14 -6.42 7.06
CA THR A 234 -5.72 -6.25 7.31
C THR A 234 -5.29 -7.00 8.57
N ALA A 235 -6.05 -6.84 9.65
CA ALA A 235 -5.79 -7.47 10.94
C ALA A 235 -7.09 -7.91 11.62
N THR A 236 -6.99 -8.94 12.47
CA THR A 236 -8.09 -9.45 13.28
C THR A 236 -7.67 -9.37 14.74
N TYR A 237 -8.57 -8.89 15.62
CA TYR A 237 -8.31 -8.94 17.06
C TYR A 237 -8.79 -10.25 17.70
N GLU A 238 -9.63 -11.01 17.00
CA GLU A 238 -9.98 -12.38 17.39
C GLU A 238 -8.74 -13.27 17.52
N GLU A 239 -8.75 -14.17 18.49
CA GLU A 239 -7.70 -15.17 18.71
C GLU A 239 -7.79 -16.32 17.68
N ARG A 240 -7.78 -15.98 16.40
CA ARG A 240 -7.86 -16.93 15.28
C ARG A 240 -7.22 -16.36 14.02
N HIS A 241 -7.08 -17.21 13.02
CA HIS A 241 -6.37 -16.86 11.79
C HIS A 241 -7.11 -15.77 10.98
N ILE A 242 -6.37 -14.79 10.43
CA ILE A 242 -6.94 -13.68 9.64
C ILE A 242 -7.81 -14.12 8.47
N LEU A 243 -7.43 -15.19 7.76
CA LEU A 243 -8.27 -15.77 6.69
C LEU A 243 -9.62 -16.28 7.22
N GLN A 244 -9.65 -16.87 8.42
CA GLN A 244 -10.89 -17.35 9.04
C GLN A 244 -11.77 -16.16 9.43
N SER A 245 -11.20 -15.13 10.08
CA SER A 245 -11.93 -13.91 10.45
C SER A 245 -12.44 -13.14 9.23
N THR A 246 -11.61 -13.00 8.18
CA THR A 246 -12.02 -12.40 6.90
C THR A 246 -13.16 -13.16 6.28
N THR A 247 -13.03 -14.48 6.15
CA THR A 247 -14.09 -15.31 5.55
C THR A 247 -15.40 -15.18 6.34
N TYR A 248 -15.33 -15.24 7.67
CA TYR A 248 -16.49 -15.06 8.55
C TYR A 248 -17.15 -13.70 8.33
N SER A 249 -16.37 -12.62 8.43
CA SER A 249 -16.85 -11.24 8.29
C SER A 249 -17.58 -11.03 6.96
N LYS A 250 -16.97 -11.43 5.85
CA LYS A 250 -17.59 -11.27 4.52
C LYS A 250 -18.80 -12.17 4.31
N ALA A 251 -18.76 -13.41 4.81
CA ALA A 251 -19.89 -14.33 4.71
C ALA A 251 -21.11 -13.84 5.48
N VAL A 252 -20.93 -13.33 6.71
CA VAL A 252 -22.01 -12.77 7.53
C VAL A 252 -22.61 -11.54 6.87
N LEU A 253 -21.77 -10.58 6.45
CA LEU A 253 -22.25 -9.37 5.76
C LEU A 253 -23.01 -9.71 4.47
N ARG A 254 -22.51 -10.69 3.71
CA ARG A 254 -23.18 -11.14 2.48
C ARG A 254 -24.52 -11.81 2.74
N ALA A 255 -24.61 -12.64 3.78
CA ALA A 255 -25.86 -13.25 4.20
C ALA A 255 -26.88 -12.18 4.58
N VAL A 256 -26.50 -11.24 5.46
CA VAL A 256 -27.38 -10.13 5.87
C VAL A 256 -27.83 -9.30 4.67
N ALA A 257 -26.92 -8.92 3.78
CA ALA A 257 -27.26 -8.11 2.61
C ALA A 257 -28.23 -8.84 1.65
N GLY A 258 -28.03 -10.14 1.46
CA GLY A 258 -28.89 -10.98 0.63
C GLY A 258 -30.30 -11.12 1.20
N ASP A 259 -30.40 -11.47 2.47
CA ASP A 259 -31.68 -11.67 3.14
C ASP A 259 -32.43 -10.34 3.26
N PHE A 260 -31.74 -9.26 3.64
CA PHE A 260 -32.32 -7.91 3.69
C PHE A 260 -32.88 -7.50 2.33
N ALA A 261 -32.09 -7.65 1.26
CA ALA A 261 -32.55 -7.34 -0.09
C ALA A 261 -33.73 -8.25 -0.47
N SER A 262 -33.67 -9.56 -0.26
CA SER A 262 -34.76 -10.49 -0.55
C SER A 262 -36.10 -10.07 0.08
N GLU A 263 -36.07 -9.68 1.36
CA GLU A 263 -37.26 -9.38 2.15
C GLU A 263 -37.80 -7.96 1.93
N ASN A 264 -36.97 -7.03 1.44
CA ASN A 264 -37.32 -5.63 1.31
C ASN A 264 -37.34 -5.18 -0.17
N GLY A 265 -38.51 -4.85 -0.70
CA GLY A 265 -38.67 -4.41 -2.09
C GLY A 265 -37.88 -3.14 -2.46
N PHE A 266 -37.64 -2.25 -1.49
CA PHE A 266 -36.86 -1.03 -1.68
C PHE A 266 -35.33 -1.26 -1.67
N ALA A 267 -34.88 -2.45 -1.25
CA ALA A 267 -33.47 -2.80 -1.16
C ALA A 267 -33.06 -3.80 -2.25
N ASP A 268 -31.89 -3.60 -2.85
CA ASP A 268 -31.28 -4.49 -3.82
C ASP A 268 -29.85 -4.88 -3.38
N TYR A 269 -29.32 -5.99 -3.87
CA TYR A 269 -27.95 -6.42 -3.62
C TYR A 269 -27.15 -6.46 -4.93
N PHE A 270 -26.08 -5.66 -5.00
CA PHE A 270 -25.15 -5.69 -6.13
C PHE A 270 -23.91 -6.55 -5.82
N PRO A 271 -23.54 -7.52 -6.67
CA PRO A 271 -22.52 -8.54 -6.35
C PRO A 271 -21.06 -8.10 -6.62
N SER A 272 -20.60 -6.97 -6.07
CA SER A 272 -19.19 -6.56 -6.24
C SER A 272 -18.21 -7.53 -5.57
N PHE A 273 -18.59 -8.07 -4.41
CA PHE A 273 -17.79 -9.05 -3.66
C PHE A 273 -17.51 -10.29 -4.50
N GLU A 274 -18.55 -10.84 -5.15
CA GLU A 274 -18.45 -12.04 -5.96
C GLU A 274 -17.71 -11.81 -7.28
N ILE A 275 -17.85 -10.63 -7.90
CA ILE A 275 -17.08 -10.27 -9.11
C ILE A 275 -15.58 -10.31 -8.80
N ILE A 276 -15.14 -9.66 -7.73
CA ILE A 276 -13.72 -9.61 -7.37
C ILE A 276 -13.21 -10.96 -6.86
N ASN A 277 -14.01 -11.70 -6.09
CA ASN A 277 -13.63 -13.02 -5.57
C ASN A 277 -13.95 -14.17 -6.53
N ASN A 278 -14.19 -13.88 -7.82
CA ASN A 278 -14.48 -14.91 -8.81
C ASN A 278 -13.28 -15.87 -8.95
N PRO A 279 -13.43 -17.18 -8.66
CA PRO A 279 -12.31 -18.12 -8.70
C PRO A 279 -11.73 -18.29 -10.11
N ALA A 280 -12.50 -18.03 -11.17
CA ALA A 280 -12.00 -18.03 -12.54
C ALA A 280 -10.95 -16.92 -12.77
N ALA A 281 -11.00 -15.83 -11.98
CA ALA A 281 -10.01 -14.76 -12.00
C ALA A 281 -8.67 -15.18 -11.35
N ARG A 282 -8.63 -16.27 -10.58
CA ARG A 282 -7.41 -16.78 -9.91
C ARG A 282 -6.66 -15.68 -9.14
N SER A 283 -7.40 -14.89 -8.37
CA SER A 283 -6.91 -13.72 -7.61
C SER A 283 -6.27 -12.61 -8.44
N SER A 284 -6.38 -12.63 -9.78
CA SER A 284 -5.76 -11.60 -10.65
C SER A 284 -6.32 -10.19 -10.44
N PHE A 285 -7.50 -10.06 -9.83
CA PHE A 285 -8.15 -8.80 -9.45
C PHE A 285 -7.56 -8.15 -8.20
N PHE A 286 -6.72 -8.85 -7.45
CA PHE A 286 -5.98 -8.28 -6.33
C PHE A 286 -4.56 -7.87 -6.77
N GLU A 287 -4.00 -6.89 -6.07
CA GLU A 287 -2.57 -6.54 -6.09
C GLU A 287 -1.73 -7.66 -5.44
N ASP A 288 -0.41 -7.54 -5.49
CA ASP A 288 0.52 -8.56 -5.00
C ASP A 288 0.39 -8.86 -3.49
N ASN A 289 -0.19 -7.94 -2.72
CA ASN A 289 -0.52 -8.17 -1.30
C ASN A 289 -1.76 -9.07 -1.09
N LEU A 290 -2.43 -9.50 -2.15
CA LEU A 290 -3.64 -10.33 -2.15
C LEU A 290 -4.81 -9.74 -1.35
N ARG A 291 -4.80 -8.42 -1.14
CA ARG A 291 -5.79 -7.69 -0.33
C ARG A 291 -6.33 -6.49 -1.08
N SER A 292 -5.46 -5.63 -1.57
CA SER A 292 -5.85 -4.43 -2.31
C SER A 292 -6.39 -4.82 -3.68
N VAL A 293 -7.49 -4.21 -4.08
CA VAL A 293 -8.10 -4.48 -5.38
C VAL A 293 -7.40 -3.61 -6.44
N LYS A 294 -7.18 -4.17 -7.62
CA LYS A 294 -6.61 -3.41 -8.75
C LYS A 294 -7.62 -2.42 -9.32
N SER A 295 -7.10 -1.33 -9.86
CA SER A 295 -7.92 -0.34 -10.58
C SER A 295 -8.72 -0.93 -11.75
N ASP A 296 -8.13 -1.84 -12.53
CA ASP A 296 -8.82 -2.51 -13.65
C ASP A 296 -9.93 -3.47 -13.18
N ALA A 297 -9.80 -4.03 -11.98
CA ALA A 297 -10.81 -4.85 -11.36
C ALA A 297 -12.00 -4.01 -10.82
N VAL A 298 -11.73 -2.81 -10.27
CA VAL A 298 -12.81 -1.85 -9.95
C VAL A 298 -13.57 -1.45 -11.19
N GLU A 299 -12.86 -1.13 -12.27
CA GLU A 299 -13.49 -0.79 -13.55
C GLU A 299 -14.39 -1.93 -14.05
N THR A 300 -13.94 -3.17 -13.89
CA THR A 300 -14.75 -4.37 -14.17
C THR A 300 -16.04 -4.37 -13.35
N VAL A 301 -15.97 -4.17 -12.03
CA VAL A 301 -17.16 -4.09 -11.16
C VAL A 301 -18.11 -2.98 -11.60
N MET A 302 -17.58 -1.78 -11.85
CA MET A 302 -18.39 -0.63 -12.23
C MET A 302 -19.03 -0.77 -13.61
N THR A 303 -18.35 -1.46 -14.53
CA THR A 303 -18.92 -1.80 -15.84
C THR A 303 -20.15 -2.71 -15.68
N HIS A 304 -20.08 -3.72 -14.79
CA HIS A 304 -21.25 -4.54 -14.48
C HIS A 304 -22.35 -3.71 -13.80
N PHE A 305 -21.98 -2.82 -12.87
CA PHE A 305 -22.94 -1.94 -12.21
C PHE A 305 -23.73 -1.13 -13.24
N MET A 306 -23.06 -0.49 -14.19
CA MET A 306 -23.73 0.27 -15.24
C MET A 306 -24.57 -0.59 -16.16
N THR A 307 -24.03 -1.73 -16.59
CA THR A 307 -24.77 -2.65 -17.47
C THR A 307 -26.08 -3.10 -16.82
N CYS A 308 -26.08 -3.26 -15.49
CA CYS A 308 -27.28 -3.64 -14.75
C CYS A 308 -28.25 -2.47 -14.60
N TYR A 309 -27.80 -1.35 -14.01
CA TYR A 309 -28.69 -0.25 -13.60
C TYR A 309 -28.96 0.80 -14.69
N PHE A 310 -28.18 0.81 -15.77
CA PHE A 310 -28.28 1.73 -16.90
C PHE A 310 -28.13 0.98 -18.25
N PRO A 311 -28.99 -0.02 -18.54
CA PRO A 311 -28.85 -0.88 -19.73
C PRO A 311 -28.96 -0.12 -21.06
N ASP A 312 -29.71 0.99 -21.08
CA ASP A 312 -29.88 1.86 -22.26
C ASP A 312 -28.85 3.01 -22.32
N GLY A 313 -27.86 3.00 -21.42
CA GLY A 313 -26.94 4.10 -21.19
C GLY A 313 -27.55 5.26 -20.38
N ILE A 314 -26.75 6.29 -20.13
CA ILE A 314 -27.21 7.50 -19.42
C ILE A 314 -27.83 8.44 -20.46
N VAL A 315 -29.14 8.33 -20.68
CA VAL A 315 -29.88 9.23 -21.58
C VAL A 315 -30.40 10.43 -20.79
N ARG A 316 -29.78 11.60 -20.95
CA ARG A 316 -30.31 12.86 -20.42
C ARG A 316 -31.46 13.35 -21.31
N ASN A 317 -32.64 13.57 -20.74
CA ASN A 317 -33.64 14.44 -21.36
C ASN A 317 -33.07 15.88 -21.37
N GLN A 318 -32.80 16.42 -22.56
CA GLN A 318 -32.22 17.75 -22.73
C GLN A 318 -33.22 18.91 -22.49
N ASP A 319 -34.39 18.63 -21.92
CA ASP A 319 -35.47 19.61 -21.72
C ASP A 319 -35.68 19.95 -20.24
N SER A 320 -34.71 20.61 -19.61
CA SER A 320 -34.99 21.47 -18.45
C SER A 320 -33.99 22.62 -18.37
N THR A 321 -34.33 23.71 -19.05
CA THR A 321 -33.72 25.03 -18.81
C THR A 321 -34.17 25.54 -17.44
N ALA A 322 -33.45 25.18 -16.39
CA ALA A 322 -33.49 25.86 -15.10
C ALA A 322 -32.07 26.31 -14.74
N ALA A 323 -31.96 27.53 -14.22
CA ALA A 323 -30.76 28.35 -14.16
C ALA A 323 -29.51 27.63 -13.62
N LYS A 324 -28.42 27.67 -14.40
CA LYS A 324 -27.07 27.32 -13.95
C LYS A 324 -26.63 28.37 -12.92
N GLU A 325 -26.60 28.01 -11.64
CA GLU A 325 -25.66 28.65 -10.72
C GLU A 325 -24.25 28.22 -11.14
N GLU A 326 -23.43 29.20 -11.53
CA GLU A 326 -22.03 28.97 -11.87
C GLU A 326 -21.28 28.51 -10.62
N LEU A 327 -21.03 27.20 -10.53
CA LEU A 327 -19.97 26.66 -9.68
C LEU A 327 -18.64 27.32 -10.09
N PRO A 328 -17.83 27.82 -9.13
CA PRO A 328 -16.55 28.41 -9.45
C PRO A 328 -15.66 27.40 -10.18
N PRO A 329 -14.79 27.87 -11.11
CA PRO A 329 -14.00 26.98 -11.96
C PRO A 329 -13.07 26.13 -11.09
N VAL A 330 -13.28 24.82 -11.12
CA VAL A 330 -12.32 23.84 -10.60
C VAL A 330 -11.02 24.07 -11.37
N ASN A 331 -10.00 24.55 -10.65
CA ASN A 331 -8.70 24.87 -11.21
C ASN A 331 -7.96 23.56 -11.55
N ASN A 332 -8.34 22.94 -12.67
CA ASN A 332 -7.66 21.77 -13.26
C ASN A 332 -6.32 22.20 -13.87
N LYS A 333 -5.38 22.61 -13.02
CA LYS A 333 -3.97 22.67 -13.40
C LYS A 333 -3.42 21.25 -13.43
N ARG A 334 -3.35 20.70 -14.65
CA ARG A 334 -2.61 19.48 -15.05
C ARG A 334 -3.03 18.21 -14.31
N ALA A 335 -3.87 17.41 -14.97
CA ALA A 335 -3.75 15.96 -14.89
C ALA A 335 -2.34 15.59 -15.38
N SER A 336 -1.37 15.56 -14.47
CA SER A 336 -0.12 14.84 -14.69
C SER A 336 -0.47 13.37 -14.62
N THR A 337 0.06 12.59 -15.56
CA THR A 337 0.19 11.13 -15.51
C THR A 337 0.61 10.67 -14.11
N THR A 338 -0.37 10.39 -13.26
CA THR A 338 -0.18 9.84 -11.93
C THR A 338 -0.19 8.33 -12.05
N VAL A 339 0.94 7.73 -11.64
CA VAL A 339 1.03 6.32 -11.27
C VAL A 339 -0.18 5.94 -10.41
N PRO A 340 -0.85 4.79 -10.63
CA PRO A 340 -1.96 4.39 -9.78
C PRO A 340 -1.47 4.27 -8.34
N LYS A 341 -2.03 5.07 -7.42
CA LYS A 341 -1.90 4.81 -5.98
C LYS A 341 -2.67 3.53 -5.66
N SER A 342 -2.15 2.71 -4.74
CA SER A 342 -2.91 1.60 -4.15
C SER A 342 -4.24 2.13 -3.60
N MET A 343 -5.34 1.42 -3.85
CA MET A 343 -6.70 1.86 -3.50
C MET A 343 -6.97 1.91 -2.00
N ASP A 344 -6.19 1.16 -1.21
CA ASP A 344 -6.32 1.15 0.24
C ASP A 344 -5.45 2.21 0.93
N ALA A 345 -4.56 2.89 0.19
CA ALA A 345 -3.47 3.76 0.67
C ALA A 345 -3.87 4.87 1.68
N ASP A 346 -5.16 5.20 1.75
CA ASP A 346 -5.72 6.25 2.61
C ASP A 346 -6.82 5.69 3.56
N CYS A 347 -6.80 4.40 3.89
CA CYS A 347 -7.78 3.71 4.73
C CYS A 347 -7.27 3.50 6.17
N GLU A 348 -8.08 3.78 7.20
CA GLU A 348 -7.70 3.52 8.61
C GLU A 348 -7.38 2.05 8.87
N GLU A 349 -8.04 1.15 8.13
CA GLU A 349 -7.87 -0.29 8.27
C GLU A 349 -6.52 -0.76 7.71
N GLU A 350 -6.01 -0.14 6.63
CA GLU A 350 -4.67 -0.42 6.10
C GLU A 350 -3.57 0.08 7.05
N MET A 351 -3.83 1.13 7.85
CA MET A 351 -2.89 1.57 8.89
C MET A 351 -2.57 0.47 9.91
N LEU A 352 -3.44 -0.54 10.05
CA LEU A 352 -3.19 -1.72 10.88
C LEU A 352 -2.02 -2.57 10.36
N GLU A 353 -1.69 -2.51 9.05
CA GLU A 353 -0.49 -3.16 8.50
C GLU A 353 0.76 -2.60 9.19
N GLY A 354 0.71 -1.32 9.59
CA GLY A 354 1.81 -0.69 10.30
C GLY A 354 2.07 -1.22 11.71
N PHE A 355 1.11 -1.97 12.27
CA PHE A 355 1.21 -2.63 13.57
C PHE A 355 1.46 -4.14 13.45
N ALA A 356 1.47 -4.69 12.23
CA ALA A 356 1.83 -6.09 12.01
C ALA A 356 3.31 -6.29 12.39
N ASN A 357 3.56 -7.20 13.34
CA ASN A 357 4.88 -7.48 13.91
C ASN A 357 5.97 -7.62 12.84
N ARG A 358 6.73 -6.54 12.64
CA ARG A 358 8.11 -6.55 12.19
C ARG A 358 8.92 -5.67 13.13
N GLN A 359 9.42 -6.28 14.19
CA GLN A 359 10.42 -5.66 15.05
C GLN A 359 11.72 -5.49 14.25
N TYR A 360 12.01 -4.25 13.87
CA TYR A 360 13.38 -3.77 13.79
C TYR A 360 13.44 -2.53 14.69
N GLU A 361 13.82 -2.73 15.96
CA GLU A 361 14.13 -1.63 16.88
C GLU A 361 15.44 -0.95 16.45
N ASN A 362 15.39 -0.15 15.38
CA ASN A 362 16.49 0.76 15.06
C ASN A 362 16.38 1.98 15.99
N GLY A 363 17.01 1.88 17.16
CA GLY A 363 17.40 3.04 17.99
C GLY A 363 16.38 3.49 19.04
N GLY A 364 16.55 2.99 20.27
CA GLY A 364 15.97 3.59 21.48
C GLY A 364 17.09 3.99 22.46
N ASP A 365 17.03 5.25 22.89
CA ASP A 365 17.62 5.81 24.13
C ASP A 365 19.12 5.53 24.39
N GLY A 366 19.99 6.41 23.88
CA GLY A 366 21.38 6.55 24.37
C GLY A 366 22.33 5.38 24.15
N ARG A 367 22.00 4.37 23.33
CA ARG A 367 22.90 3.24 23.03
C ARG A 367 23.88 3.57 21.90
N ASP A 368 25.13 3.11 22.05
CA ASP A 368 26.16 3.15 21.00
C ASP A 368 25.80 2.16 19.87
N VAL A 369 25.22 2.67 18.77
CA VAL A 369 24.85 1.86 17.59
C VAL A 369 25.90 1.93 16.48
N ILE A 370 26.04 0.82 15.75
CA ILE A 370 26.82 0.71 14.52
C ILE A 370 25.87 0.97 13.35
N VAL A 371 26.18 1.90 12.47
CA VAL A 371 25.30 2.17 11.33
C VAL A 371 25.69 1.34 10.12
N ALA A 372 24.77 0.57 9.58
CA ALA A 372 24.88 -0.08 8.28
C ALA A 372 24.05 0.69 7.25
N PHE A 373 24.72 1.40 6.34
CA PHE A 373 24.14 2.30 5.35
C PHE A 373 24.40 1.77 3.95
N GLY A 374 23.40 1.73 3.07
CA GLY A 374 23.60 1.07 1.78
C GLY A 374 22.44 1.17 0.79
N ASP A 375 22.67 0.66 -0.42
CA ASP A 375 21.65 0.58 -1.46
C ASP A 375 20.79 -0.70 -1.30
N SER A 376 20.21 -1.22 -2.39
CA SER A 376 19.36 -2.40 -2.35
C SER A 376 20.10 -3.69 -1.93
N HIS A 377 21.43 -3.71 -1.96
CA HIS A 377 22.22 -4.83 -1.44
C HIS A 377 22.24 -4.91 0.10
N LEU A 378 21.90 -3.80 0.79
CA LEU A 378 21.81 -3.77 2.25
C LEU A 378 20.82 -4.79 2.78
N THR A 379 19.71 -5.06 2.08
CA THR A 379 18.64 -5.95 2.55
C THR A 379 19.11 -7.39 2.78
N ALA A 380 19.89 -7.97 1.86
CA ALA A 380 20.40 -9.32 2.02
C ALA A 380 21.59 -9.35 3.00
N CYS A 381 22.43 -8.32 2.99
CA CYS A 381 23.54 -8.20 3.93
C CYS A 381 23.05 -8.04 5.39
N SER A 382 21.98 -7.29 5.63
CA SER A 382 21.42 -7.08 6.97
C SER A 382 20.91 -8.39 7.57
N GLN A 383 20.25 -9.23 6.77
CA GLN A 383 19.82 -10.57 7.19
C GLN A 383 20.98 -11.47 7.63
N MET A 384 22.18 -11.26 7.07
CA MET A 384 23.38 -11.95 7.52
C MET A 384 23.98 -11.30 8.77
N ILE A 385 24.05 -9.97 8.84
CA ILE A 385 24.49 -9.23 10.04
C ILE A 385 23.66 -9.62 11.27
N ASP A 386 22.34 -9.75 11.11
CA ASP A 386 21.42 -10.13 12.18
C ASP A 386 21.76 -11.50 12.81
N GLN A 387 22.37 -12.42 12.06
CA GLN A 387 22.80 -13.72 12.61
C GLN A 387 23.99 -13.59 13.57
N TYR A 388 24.79 -12.53 13.41
CA TYR A 388 25.98 -12.24 14.21
C TYR A 388 25.70 -11.21 15.32
N ASP A 389 24.75 -10.31 15.12
CA ASP A 389 24.41 -9.24 16.05
C ASP A 389 23.37 -9.64 17.10
N ARG A 390 23.74 -10.59 17.97
CA ARG A 390 22.88 -11.08 19.06
C ARG A 390 22.50 -10.01 20.10
N GLN A 391 23.14 -8.84 20.07
CA GLN A 391 22.95 -7.76 21.03
C GLN A 391 22.18 -6.56 20.44
N GLY A 392 21.81 -6.59 19.15
CA GLY A 392 21.07 -5.51 18.49
C GLY A 392 21.82 -4.19 18.46
N LYS A 393 23.13 -4.23 18.14
CA LYS A 393 23.98 -3.04 18.03
C LYS A 393 23.89 -2.35 16.67
N PHE A 394 23.41 -3.03 15.62
CA PHE A 394 23.32 -2.45 14.29
C PHE A 394 22.03 -1.64 14.10
N ALA A 395 22.18 -0.47 13.47
CA ALA A 395 21.08 0.32 12.93
C ALA A 395 21.21 0.39 11.42
N PHE A 396 20.13 0.07 10.70
CA PHE A 396 20.15 -0.03 9.24
C PHE A 396 19.55 1.21 8.56
N ALA A 397 20.28 1.79 7.60
CA ALA A 397 19.91 3.00 6.87
C ALA A 397 19.97 2.79 5.34
N PRO A 398 18.95 2.16 4.74
CA PRO A 398 18.84 2.03 3.29
C PRO A 398 18.60 3.36 2.59
N ILE A 399 19.48 3.72 1.64
CA ILE A 399 19.53 5.02 0.94
C ILE A 399 18.17 5.43 0.36
N ARG A 400 17.46 4.49 -0.27
CA ARG A 400 16.20 4.79 -0.98
C ARG A 400 15.05 5.14 -0.05
N LEU A 401 15.15 4.76 1.22
CA LEU A 401 14.07 4.95 2.20
C LEU A 401 14.25 6.22 3.02
N LEU A 402 15.38 6.93 2.86
CA LEU A 402 15.64 8.17 3.58
C LEU A 402 14.92 9.35 2.92
N ALA A 403 14.35 10.21 3.76
CA ALA A 403 13.81 11.52 3.41
C ALA A 403 14.92 12.56 3.29
N ASN A 404 15.89 12.51 4.21
CA ASN A 404 17.07 13.35 4.14
C ASN A 404 18.12 12.71 3.21
N ASN A 405 19.07 13.49 2.72
CA ASN A 405 20.16 12.96 1.90
C ASN A 405 21.48 13.08 2.68
N PRO A 406 21.89 12.04 3.44
CA PRO A 406 23.11 12.07 4.23
C PRO A 406 24.36 12.37 3.41
N HIS A 407 24.37 12.05 2.10
CA HIS A 407 25.50 12.37 1.23
C HIS A 407 25.63 13.89 1.03
N ARG A 408 24.51 14.59 0.86
CA ARG A 408 24.48 16.05 0.65
C ARG A 408 24.57 16.83 1.95
N GLU A 409 24.09 16.25 3.04
CA GLU A 409 24.03 16.89 4.37
C GLU A 409 25.23 16.52 5.26
N ILE A 410 26.23 15.82 4.71
CA ILE A 410 27.36 15.32 5.47
C ILE A 410 28.14 16.43 6.21
N ASN A 411 28.21 17.63 5.64
CA ASN A 411 28.85 18.79 6.27
C ASN A 411 28.01 19.45 7.37
N ILE A 412 26.69 19.21 7.39
CA ILE A 412 25.75 19.79 8.36
C ILE A 412 25.64 18.89 9.59
N HIS A 413 25.33 17.61 9.37
CA HIS A 413 25.05 16.64 10.44
C HIS A 413 26.17 15.62 10.63
N ARG A 414 27.30 15.78 9.95
CA ARG A 414 28.47 14.88 10.05
C ARG A 414 28.13 13.40 9.82
N PHE A 415 27.15 13.14 8.95
CA PHE A 415 26.61 11.81 8.64
C PHE A 415 25.92 11.08 9.80
N ARG A 416 25.36 11.80 10.78
CA ARG A 416 24.82 11.20 12.01
C ARG A 416 23.30 11.10 12.04
N THR A 417 22.62 11.78 11.12
CA THR A 417 21.17 11.90 11.08
C THR A 417 20.62 11.10 9.92
N PHE A 418 19.71 10.18 10.22
CA PHE A 418 19.02 9.36 9.24
C PHE A 418 17.52 9.54 9.47
N VAL A 419 16.89 10.27 8.57
CA VAL A 419 15.45 10.58 8.58
C VAL A 419 14.83 9.75 7.47
N PHE A 420 13.87 8.91 7.81
CA PHE A 420 13.15 8.07 6.87
C PHE A 420 11.94 8.80 6.31
N ARG A 421 11.54 8.44 5.10
CA ARG A 421 10.32 8.98 4.50
C ARG A 421 9.12 8.51 5.29
N LYS A 422 8.09 9.35 5.37
CA LYS A 422 6.88 9.06 6.14
C LYS A 422 6.20 7.77 5.66
N GLU A 423 6.32 7.43 4.37
CA GLU A 423 5.85 6.16 3.82
C GLU A 423 6.64 4.90 4.26
N HIS A 424 7.79 5.06 4.94
CA HIS A 424 8.62 3.98 5.49
C HIS A 424 8.60 4.00 7.02
N PHE A 425 7.41 4.08 7.60
CA PHE A 425 7.16 4.16 9.05
C PHE A 425 7.77 2.99 9.85
N ASN A 426 8.13 1.89 9.18
CA ASN A 426 8.84 0.76 9.76
C ASN A 426 10.32 1.04 10.07
N PHE A 427 10.85 2.17 9.60
CA PHE A 427 12.14 2.70 10.00
C PHE A 427 11.93 3.94 10.88
N LYS A 428 12.51 3.92 12.08
CA LYS A 428 12.51 5.09 12.96
C LYS A 428 13.66 6.01 12.59
N ASP A 429 13.40 7.30 12.53
CA ASP A 429 14.46 8.30 12.47
C ASP A 429 15.42 8.11 13.63
N PHE A 430 16.72 8.21 13.36
CA PHE A 430 17.70 8.11 14.43
C PHE A 430 18.87 9.06 14.22
N PHE A 431 19.42 9.46 15.36
CA PHE A 431 20.63 10.27 15.44
C PHE A 431 21.69 9.52 16.25
N VAL A 432 22.88 9.38 15.67
CA VAL A 432 23.98 8.68 16.34
C VAL A 432 24.71 9.63 17.29
N GLN A 433 24.53 9.44 18.59
CA GLN A 433 25.14 10.28 19.63
C GLN A 433 26.66 10.08 19.74
N ASN A 434 27.14 8.83 19.65
CA ASN A 434 28.55 8.49 19.80
C ASN A 434 29.04 7.62 18.62
N PRO A 435 29.31 8.23 17.46
CA PRO A 435 29.62 7.50 16.24
C PRO A 435 31.00 6.85 16.28
N GLN A 436 31.07 5.52 16.43
CA GLN A 436 32.32 4.76 16.33
C GLN A 436 32.50 4.17 14.93
N ASP A 437 31.55 3.34 14.50
CA ASP A 437 31.65 2.50 13.30
C ASP A 437 30.53 2.79 12.30
N LEU A 438 30.93 3.00 11.06
CA LEU A 438 30.04 3.09 9.91
C LEU A 438 30.35 1.96 8.93
N VAL A 439 29.33 1.22 8.52
CA VAL A 439 29.41 0.15 7.53
C VAL A 439 28.64 0.60 6.29
N LEU A 440 29.34 0.73 5.18
CA LEU A 440 28.75 0.94 3.86
C LEU A 440 28.51 -0.41 3.19
N VAL A 441 27.32 -0.62 2.64
CA VAL A 441 26.98 -1.84 1.90
C VAL A 441 26.54 -1.48 0.48
N GLY A 442 27.26 -2.01 -0.51
CA GLY A 442 27.05 -1.65 -1.91
C GLY A 442 27.51 -0.23 -2.18
N VAL A 443 26.58 0.66 -2.53
CA VAL A 443 26.82 2.08 -2.89
C VAL A 443 27.63 2.18 -4.18
N GLY A 444 27.29 1.32 -5.16
CA GLY A 444 27.80 1.36 -6.53
C GLY A 444 29.32 1.11 -6.66
N LEU A 445 29.90 0.21 -5.87
CA LEU A 445 31.31 -0.16 -5.98
C LEU A 445 31.43 -1.65 -6.29
N PHE A 446 32.08 -2.01 -7.41
CA PHE A 446 32.08 -3.36 -8.01
C PHE A 446 30.69 -3.79 -8.51
N GLY A 447 30.56 -5.08 -8.88
CA GLY A 447 29.28 -5.72 -9.18
C GLY A 447 28.40 -4.94 -10.15
N ASP A 448 27.26 -4.48 -9.65
CA ASP A 448 26.27 -3.71 -10.40
C ASP A 448 26.84 -2.44 -11.06
N ASN A 449 27.88 -1.81 -10.50
CA ASN A 449 28.51 -0.64 -11.11
C ASN A 449 29.38 -0.97 -12.33
N ILE A 450 29.87 -2.20 -12.45
CA ILE A 450 30.59 -2.65 -13.66
C ILE A 450 29.66 -2.58 -14.86
N ILE A 451 28.39 -2.93 -14.65
CA ILE A 451 27.33 -2.92 -15.67
C ILE A 451 26.79 -1.50 -15.87
N ARG A 452 26.50 -0.78 -14.78
CA ARG A 452 26.00 0.61 -14.83
C ARG A 452 27.00 1.58 -15.45
N ALA A 453 28.29 1.24 -15.48
CA ALA A 453 29.31 2.01 -16.20
C ALA A 453 28.97 2.18 -17.70
N HIS A 454 28.28 1.21 -18.30
CA HIS A 454 27.93 1.15 -19.72
C HIS A 454 26.50 1.66 -20.03
N GLY A 455 25.69 1.97 -19.01
CA GLY A 455 24.37 2.56 -19.19
C GLY A 455 23.42 2.29 -18.02
N GLU A 456 22.20 2.81 -18.10
CA GLU A 456 21.20 2.60 -17.04
C GLU A 456 20.60 1.19 -17.11
N MET A 457 20.59 0.49 -15.98
CA MET A 457 19.74 -0.69 -15.81
C MET A 457 18.31 -0.24 -15.53
N LYS A 458 17.38 -0.67 -16.37
CA LYS A 458 15.95 -0.36 -16.22
C LYS A 458 15.27 -1.37 -15.30
N PRO A 459 14.15 -0.97 -14.65
CA PRO A 459 13.33 -1.89 -13.87
C PRO A 459 12.75 -3.01 -14.75
N GLU A 460 12.21 -4.04 -14.11
CA GLU A 460 11.48 -5.11 -14.78
C GLU A 460 10.30 -4.55 -15.59
N ILE A 461 10.17 -5.00 -16.84
CA ILE A 461 9.06 -4.67 -17.73
C ILE A 461 8.47 -6.01 -18.17
N LYS A 462 7.19 -6.24 -17.85
CA LYS A 462 6.50 -7.51 -18.13
C LYS A 462 6.56 -7.85 -19.61
N GLY A 463 7.18 -8.99 -19.94
CA GLY A 463 7.34 -9.47 -21.32
C GLY A 463 8.53 -8.89 -22.11
N ALA A 464 9.34 -8.02 -21.50
CA ALA A 464 10.54 -7.49 -22.14
C ALA A 464 11.70 -8.49 -22.11
N GLY A 465 12.53 -8.49 -23.15
CA GLY A 465 13.76 -9.28 -23.19
C GLY A 465 14.85 -8.67 -22.32
N GLY A 466 15.86 -9.45 -21.95
CA GLY A 466 16.94 -8.97 -21.09
C GLY A 466 17.72 -7.76 -21.65
N SER A 467 17.83 -7.68 -22.98
CA SER A 467 18.42 -6.55 -23.71
C SER A 467 17.65 -5.24 -23.56
N ASP A 468 16.34 -5.30 -23.26
CA ASP A 468 15.50 -4.13 -23.15
C ASP A 468 15.72 -3.39 -21.81
N ILE A 469 16.22 -4.13 -20.81
CA ILE A 469 16.34 -3.69 -19.43
C ILE A 469 17.77 -3.63 -18.89
N THR A 470 18.76 -4.03 -19.70
CA THR A 470 20.18 -4.04 -19.33
C THR A 470 21.01 -3.38 -20.43
N PRO A 471 21.95 -2.49 -20.09
CA PRO A 471 22.88 -1.95 -21.08
C PRO A 471 23.74 -3.08 -21.68
N SER A 472 24.05 -2.97 -22.97
CA SER A 472 24.95 -3.91 -23.62
C SER A 472 26.39 -3.65 -23.17
N LEU A 473 27.04 -4.69 -22.64
CA LEU A 473 28.47 -4.68 -22.35
C LEU A 473 29.24 -5.12 -23.60
N PRO A 474 30.34 -4.45 -23.94
CA PRO A 474 31.15 -4.87 -25.07
C PRO A 474 31.82 -6.24 -24.79
N CYS A 475 31.79 -7.14 -25.77
CA CYS A 475 32.58 -8.37 -25.72
C CYS A 475 34.06 -8.02 -25.93
N LEU A 476 34.88 -8.10 -24.88
CA LEU A 476 36.29 -7.74 -24.91
C LEU A 476 37.14 -8.94 -24.52
N ASP A 477 38.18 -9.23 -25.30
CA ASP A 477 39.06 -10.39 -25.06
C ASP A 477 40.21 -10.09 -24.08
N ALA A 478 40.53 -8.80 -23.87
CA ALA A 478 41.64 -8.37 -23.02
C ALA A 478 41.38 -7.02 -22.34
N VAL A 479 42.04 -6.81 -21.21
CA VAL A 479 42.02 -5.52 -20.50
C VAL A 479 42.87 -4.53 -21.29
N THR A 480 42.30 -3.36 -21.60
CA THR A 480 43.01 -2.27 -22.29
C THR A 480 43.19 -1.06 -21.38
N PRO A 481 44.25 -0.24 -21.58
CA PRO A 481 44.43 1.01 -20.85
C PRO A 481 43.22 1.95 -20.95
N GLU A 482 42.53 1.97 -22.09
CA GLU A 482 41.35 2.79 -22.33
C GLU A 482 40.17 2.32 -21.47
N LEU A 483 39.97 1.00 -21.35
CA LEU A 483 38.93 0.41 -20.50
C LEU A 483 39.20 0.70 -19.02
N VAL A 484 40.45 0.56 -18.57
CA VAL A 484 40.86 0.90 -17.20
C VAL A 484 40.64 2.39 -16.94
N LYS A 485 41.04 3.27 -17.86
CA LYS A 485 40.83 4.72 -17.76
C LYS A 485 39.34 5.07 -17.70
N MET A 486 38.50 4.41 -18.49
CA MET A 486 37.04 4.58 -18.42
C MET A 486 36.52 4.18 -17.04
N TYR A 487 36.94 3.04 -16.49
CA TYR A 487 36.53 2.63 -15.15
C TYR A 487 37.07 3.55 -14.05
N VAL A 488 38.29 4.09 -14.18
CA VAL A 488 38.79 5.15 -13.28
C VAL A 488 37.80 6.31 -13.25
N GLN A 489 37.33 6.79 -14.41
CA GLN A 489 36.35 7.88 -14.48
C GLN A 489 35.01 7.50 -13.82
N LYS A 490 34.56 6.26 -13.99
CA LYS A 490 33.28 5.77 -13.44
C LYS A 490 33.32 5.50 -11.93
N ILE A 491 34.46 5.08 -11.39
CA ILE A 491 34.67 4.82 -9.96
C ILE A 491 34.89 6.13 -9.19
N THR A 492 35.51 7.13 -9.82
CA THR A 492 35.91 8.38 -9.17
C THR A 492 34.80 9.04 -8.35
N PRO A 493 33.55 9.21 -8.82
CA PRO A 493 32.48 9.81 -8.03
C PRO A 493 32.20 9.08 -6.71
N ASN A 494 32.22 7.75 -6.71
CA ASN A 494 31.99 6.92 -5.53
C ASN A 494 33.15 7.06 -4.53
N LEU A 495 34.39 7.12 -5.02
CA LEU A 495 35.55 7.34 -4.14
C LEU A 495 35.64 8.78 -3.63
N VAL A 496 35.21 9.77 -4.41
CA VAL A 496 35.05 11.16 -3.92
C VAL A 496 34.04 11.21 -2.78
N PHE A 497 32.93 10.48 -2.88
CA PHE A 497 31.99 10.33 -1.76
C PHE A 497 32.66 9.71 -0.54
N GLY A 498 33.44 8.64 -0.70
CA GLY A 498 34.19 8.06 0.41
C GLY A 498 35.25 9.00 1.01
N MET A 499 35.94 9.81 0.20
CA MET A 499 36.86 10.86 0.68
C MET A 499 36.11 11.95 1.47
N GLN A 500 34.93 12.36 1.00
CA GLN A 500 34.06 13.29 1.72
C GLN A 500 33.61 12.69 3.06
N LEU A 501 33.26 11.40 3.07
CA LEU A 501 32.97 10.66 4.28
C LEU A 501 34.12 10.72 5.27
N GLU A 502 35.33 10.29 4.89
CA GLU A 502 36.49 10.32 5.78
C GLU A 502 36.74 11.72 6.37
N LYS A 503 36.59 12.76 5.55
CA LYS A 503 36.86 14.13 5.97
C LYS A 503 35.79 14.72 6.89
N LEU A 504 34.51 14.49 6.61
CA LEU A 504 33.41 15.26 7.19
C LEU A 504 32.60 14.47 8.23
N THR A 505 32.62 13.14 8.15
CA THR A 505 31.85 12.31 9.06
C THR A 505 32.39 12.37 10.49
N ALA A 506 31.53 12.00 11.45
CA ALA A 506 31.90 11.88 12.85
C ALA A 506 32.35 10.46 13.26
N TYR A 507 32.11 9.43 12.43
CA TYR A 507 32.55 8.05 12.71
C TYR A 507 34.07 7.91 12.62
N LYS A 508 34.63 7.17 13.59
CA LYS A 508 36.07 6.90 13.67
C LYS A 508 36.52 5.87 12.65
N ARG A 509 35.74 4.81 12.43
CA ARG A 509 36.07 3.72 11.49
C ARG A 509 34.98 3.61 10.43
N ILE A 510 35.42 3.35 9.20
CA ILE A 510 34.52 3.15 8.06
C ILE A 510 34.89 1.81 7.43
N PHE A 511 33.89 0.95 7.28
CA PHE A 511 33.99 -0.33 6.58
C PHE A 511 33.15 -0.25 5.33
N TRP A 512 33.62 -0.77 4.20
CA TRP A 512 32.86 -0.73 2.95
C TRP A 512 32.82 -2.11 2.30
N ILE A 513 31.66 -2.78 2.41
CA ILE A 513 31.34 -4.03 1.75
C ILE A 513 30.92 -3.71 0.31
N VAL A 514 31.68 -4.21 -0.66
CA VAL A 514 31.44 -3.94 -2.09
C VAL A 514 30.20 -4.66 -2.62
N SER A 515 29.62 -4.17 -3.71
CA SER A 515 28.47 -4.80 -4.36
C SER A 515 28.82 -6.22 -4.87
N PRO A 516 27.90 -7.19 -4.75
CA PRO A 516 28.04 -8.49 -5.38
C PRO A 516 27.85 -8.40 -6.90
N ASP A 517 28.37 -9.38 -7.63
CA ASP A 517 27.98 -9.60 -9.02
C ASP A 517 26.59 -10.24 -9.10
N MET A 518 25.86 -10.02 -10.19
CA MET A 518 24.55 -10.66 -10.37
C MET A 518 24.68 -12.19 -10.52
N PRO A 519 23.64 -12.96 -10.16
CA PRO A 519 23.60 -14.39 -10.42
C PRO A 519 23.75 -14.72 -11.91
N GLU A 520 24.41 -15.83 -12.23
CA GLU A 520 24.66 -16.22 -13.63
C GLU A 520 23.37 -16.42 -14.43
N GLN A 521 22.32 -16.99 -13.84
CA GLN A 521 21.01 -17.13 -14.51
C GLN A 521 20.43 -15.78 -14.92
N THR A 522 20.61 -14.76 -14.08
CA THR A 522 20.20 -13.38 -14.35
C THR A 522 21.08 -12.76 -15.43
N ALA A 523 22.38 -13.04 -15.41
CA ALA A 523 23.31 -12.59 -16.44
C ALA A 523 22.98 -13.20 -17.82
N ARG A 524 22.65 -14.48 -17.88
CA ARG A 524 22.24 -15.17 -19.12
C ARG A 524 20.98 -14.56 -19.70
N PHE A 525 19.98 -14.32 -18.86
CA PHE A 525 18.78 -13.60 -19.29
C PHE A 525 19.09 -12.20 -19.81
N ARG A 526 19.89 -11.42 -19.06
CA ARG A 526 20.14 -9.99 -19.31
C ARG A 526 21.15 -9.68 -20.41
N LEU A 527 22.22 -10.47 -20.52
CA LEU A 527 23.38 -10.23 -21.38
C LEU A 527 23.52 -11.27 -22.51
N GLY A 528 22.79 -12.39 -22.41
CA GLY A 528 22.81 -13.48 -23.37
C GLY A 528 23.93 -14.49 -23.13
N ASP A 529 23.67 -15.74 -23.49
CA ASP A 529 24.60 -16.87 -23.28
C ASP A 529 25.95 -16.64 -23.96
N HIS A 530 25.98 -16.09 -25.17
CA HIS A 530 27.23 -15.74 -25.86
C HIS A 530 28.14 -14.84 -25.02
N PHE A 531 27.57 -13.85 -24.32
CA PHE A 531 28.37 -12.95 -23.50
C PHE A 531 28.93 -13.66 -22.26
N VAL A 532 28.09 -14.47 -21.62
CA VAL A 532 28.41 -15.21 -20.39
C VAL A 532 29.46 -16.29 -20.66
N ASP A 533 29.23 -17.11 -21.68
CA ASP A 533 30.09 -18.24 -22.04
C ASP A 533 31.44 -17.79 -22.62
N GLY A 534 31.46 -16.63 -23.29
CA GLY A 534 32.70 -16.01 -23.76
C GLY A 534 33.61 -15.47 -22.65
N GLY A 535 33.15 -15.47 -21.39
CA GLY A 535 33.94 -15.01 -20.24
C GLY A 535 34.28 -13.52 -20.28
N TYR A 536 33.59 -12.73 -21.10
CA TYR A 536 33.89 -11.30 -21.31
C TYR A 536 33.70 -10.48 -20.03
N TYR A 537 32.82 -10.91 -19.13
CA TYR A 537 32.63 -10.25 -17.84
C TYR A 537 33.90 -10.25 -16.98
N ASN A 538 34.73 -11.31 -17.05
CA ASN A 538 36.00 -11.36 -16.34
C ASN A 538 36.98 -10.28 -16.80
N VAL A 539 36.93 -9.90 -18.07
CA VAL A 539 37.75 -8.79 -18.60
C VAL A 539 37.33 -7.47 -17.96
N HIS A 540 36.03 -7.23 -17.88
CA HIS A 540 35.48 -6.06 -17.19
C HIS A 540 35.80 -6.05 -15.69
N LYS A 541 35.65 -7.17 -14.98
CA LYS A 541 36.02 -7.28 -13.56
C LYS A 541 37.50 -6.99 -13.32
N ARG A 542 38.40 -7.51 -14.16
CA ARG A 542 39.84 -7.24 -14.04
C ARG A 542 40.16 -5.76 -14.27
N ALA A 543 39.63 -5.16 -15.33
CA ALA A 543 39.83 -3.74 -15.63
C ALA A 543 39.28 -2.84 -14.52
N TYR A 544 38.09 -3.15 -13.98
CA TYR A 544 37.52 -2.44 -12.85
C TYR A 544 38.37 -2.59 -11.59
N THR A 545 38.92 -3.79 -11.34
CA THR A 545 39.82 -4.06 -10.21
C THR A 545 41.12 -3.26 -10.30
N GLU A 546 41.72 -3.16 -11.49
CA GLU A 546 42.90 -2.33 -11.74
C GLU A 546 42.59 -0.85 -11.48
N ALA A 547 41.49 -0.34 -12.05
CA ALA A 547 41.03 1.03 -11.84
C ALA A 547 40.75 1.32 -10.35
N PHE A 548 40.14 0.38 -9.63
CA PHE A 548 39.90 0.49 -8.20
C PHE A 548 41.22 0.57 -7.41
N LYS A 549 42.18 -0.32 -7.66
CA LYS A 549 43.49 -0.31 -6.99
C LYS A 549 44.26 1.00 -7.19
N MET A 550 44.13 1.61 -8.37
CA MET A 550 44.72 2.91 -8.68
C MET A 550 44.14 4.06 -7.83
N LEU A 551 42.95 3.90 -7.26
CA LEU A 551 42.27 5.00 -6.57
C LEU A 551 41.96 4.72 -5.09
N ALA A 552 41.84 3.44 -4.70
CA ALA A 552 41.43 3.04 -3.35
C ALA A 552 42.39 3.54 -2.26
N HIS A 553 43.68 3.68 -2.59
CA HIS A 553 44.70 4.20 -1.67
C HIS A 553 44.49 5.68 -1.29
N ASN A 554 43.62 6.41 -2.01
CA ASN A 554 43.27 7.78 -1.66
C ASN A 554 42.35 7.87 -0.42
N LEU A 555 41.80 6.73 0.04
CA LEU A 555 41.02 6.62 1.26
C LEU A 555 41.88 5.95 2.33
N GLY A 556 42.23 6.71 3.37
CA GLY A 556 43.17 6.27 4.41
C GLY A 556 42.49 5.62 5.61
N ARG A 557 41.20 5.87 5.84
CA ARG A 557 40.44 5.40 7.00
C ARG A 557 39.44 4.30 6.67
N THR A 558 39.05 4.20 5.41
CA THR A 558 38.05 3.26 4.91
C THR A 558 38.68 1.89 4.67
N LYS A 559 38.20 0.88 5.39
CA LYS A 559 38.57 -0.52 5.18
C LYS A 559 37.58 -1.17 4.21
N PHE A 560 38.04 -1.45 2.99
CA PHE A 560 37.24 -2.15 2.00
C PHE A 560 37.18 -3.65 2.31
N ILE A 561 35.99 -4.23 2.23
CA ILE A 561 35.73 -5.67 2.37
C ILE A 561 35.33 -6.19 1.01
N LEU A 562 36.26 -6.90 0.38
CA LEU A 562 36.06 -7.55 -0.92
C LEU A 562 35.54 -8.97 -0.71
N HIS A 563 34.69 -9.43 -1.62
CA HIS A 563 34.14 -10.78 -1.60
C HIS A 563 35.19 -11.81 -2.06
N PRO A 564 35.14 -13.05 -1.57
CA PRO A 564 35.97 -14.14 -2.04
C PRO A 564 35.39 -14.67 -3.36
N TRP A 565 35.51 -13.88 -4.44
CA TRP A 565 34.92 -14.21 -5.74
C TRP A 565 35.25 -15.62 -6.26
N PRO A 566 36.45 -16.20 -6.07
CA PRO A 566 36.71 -17.59 -6.47
C PRO A 566 35.76 -18.61 -5.82
N ASP A 567 35.25 -18.32 -4.63
CA ASP A 567 34.36 -19.20 -3.88
C ASP A 567 32.88 -18.94 -4.23
N LEU A 568 32.55 -17.70 -4.56
CA LEU A 568 31.16 -17.25 -4.76
C LEU A 568 30.72 -17.12 -6.22
N CYS A 569 31.66 -17.10 -7.17
CA CYS A 569 31.39 -16.96 -8.59
C CYS A 569 31.71 -18.23 -9.37
N ASN A 570 31.04 -18.38 -10.51
CA ASN A 570 31.40 -19.35 -11.55
C ASN A 570 32.64 -18.87 -12.32
N GLU A 571 33.22 -19.75 -13.15
CA GLU A 571 34.34 -19.41 -14.04
C GLU A 571 34.02 -18.26 -15.01
N THR A 572 32.73 -18.06 -15.31
CA THR A 572 32.20 -16.95 -16.12
C THR A 572 32.35 -15.58 -15.45
N GLY A 573 32.67 -15.55 -14.15
CA GLY A 573 32.85 -14.35 -13.34
C GLY A 573 31.58 -13.85 -12.64
N PHE A 574 30.42 -14.44 -12.93
CA PHE A 574 29.13 -14.15 -12.30
C PHE A 574 28.90 -14.98 -11.04
N THR A 575 28.03 -14.50 -10.14
CA THR A 575 27.71 -15.20 -8.89
C THR A 575 27.01 -16.54 -9.17
N LYS A 576 27.38 -17.58 -8.41
CA LYS A 576 26.74 -18.91 -8.50
C LYS A 576 25.24 -18.80 -8.22
N ASN A 577 24.42 -19.56 -8.94
CA ASN A 577 22.97 -19.47 -8.82
C ASN A 577 22.43 -19.90 -7.45
N GLU A 578 23.18 -20.69 -6.68
CA GLU A 578 22.84 -21.04 -5.29
C GLU A 578 22.76 -19.80 -4.38
N PHE A 579 23.45 -18.72 -4.74
CA PHE A 579 23.39 -17.44 -4.05
C PHE A 579 22.36 -16.48 -4.64
N ALA A 580 21.49 -16.91 -5.58
CA ALA A 580 20.45 -16.03 -6.13
C ALA A 580 19.43 -15.64 -5.05
N GLY A 581 19.01 -14.37 -5.05
CA GLY A 581 18.02 -13.85 -4.12
C GLY A 581 16.57 -14.30 -4.40
N SER A 582 16.30 -14.78 -5.61
CA SER A 582 14.99 -15.30 -6.03
C SER A 582 15.10 -16.05 -7.36
N ASP A 583 14.08 -16.81 -7.72
CA ASP A 583 13.94 -17.45 -9.03
C ASP A 583 13.57 -16.47 -10.17
N ASN A 584 13.27 -15.20 -9.85
CA ASN A 584 13.03 -14.16 -10.86
C ASN A 584 14.33 -13.85 -11.62
N LEU A 585 14.38 -14.20 -12.91
CA LEU A 585 15.53 -14.02 -13.80
C LEU A 585 15.89 -12.56 -14.07
N THR A 586 15.03 -11.60 -13.72
CA THR A 586 15.36 -10.18 -13.82
C THR A 586 16.01 -9.66 -12.54
N ASN A 587 15.92 -10.40 -11.42
CA ASN A 587 16.44 -9.97 -10.14
C ASN A 587 17.97 -10.15 -10.06
N ILE A 588 18.68 -9.03 -9.88
CA ILE A 588 20.14 -9.01 -9.82
C ILE A 588 20.69 -9.28 -8.41
N HIS A 589 19.82 -9.35 -7.41
CA HIS A 589 20.23 -9.45 -6.01
C HIS A 589 20.59 -10.90 -5.63
N VAL A 590 21.55 -11.00 -4.73
CA VAL A 590 21.97 -12.26 -4.09
C VAL A 590 21.21 -12.46 -2.78
N ASN A 591 21.11 -13.70 -2.32
CA ASN A 591 20.57 -14.02 -1.00
C ASN A 591 21.57 -13.68 0.11
N LYS A 592 21.13 -13.85 1.36
CA LYS A 592 21.94 -13.51 2.55
C LYS A 592 23.24 -14.33 2.66
N ASP A 593 23.24 -15.59 2.20
CA ASP A 593 24.34 -16.53 2.43
C ASP A 593 25.61 -16.10 1.66
N TYR A 594 25.44 -15.36 0.55
CA TYR A 594 26.54 -14.70 -0.16
C TYR A 594 27.39 -13.79 0.76
N TYR A 595 26.77 -13.15 1.75
CA TYR A 595 27.43 -12.17 2.61
C TYR A 595 28.14 -12.78 3.82
N GLU A 596 28.08 -14.10 4.02
CA GLU A 596 28.65 -14.76 5.21
C GLU A 596 30.12 -14.39 5.44
N TYR A 597 30.95 -14.46 4.39
CA TYR A 597 32.36 -14.07 4.46
C TYR A 597 32.52 -12.59 4.81
N ALA A 598 31.80 -11.71 4.09
CA ALA A 598 31.94 -10.26 4.27
C ALA A 598 31.53 -9.82 5.68
N VAL A 599 30.46 -10.39 6.21
CA VAL A 599 29.99 -10.12 7.58
C VAL A 599 30.94 -10.71 8.60
N THR A 600 31.44 -11.94 8.41
CA THR A 600 32.46 -12.51 9.30
C THR A 600 33.69 -11.62 9.36
N ARG A 601 34.19 -11.18 8.20
CA ARG A 601 35.35 -10.29 8.10
C ARG A 601 35.10 -8.92 8.72
N LEU A 602 33.91 -8.36 8.55
CA LEU A 602 33.50 -7.13 9.23
C LEU A 602 33.61 -7.30 10.75
N MET A 603 33.05 -8.36 11.31
CA MET A 603 33.06 -8.62 12.75
C MET A 603 34.48 -8.81 13.30
N GLU A 604 35.37 -9.45 12.55
CA GLU A 604 36.80 -9.55 12.91
C GLU A 604 37.47 -8.17 12.96
N LEU A 605 37.28 -7.37 11.91
CA LEU A 605 37.89 -6.05 11.80
C LEU A 605 37.38 -5.07 12.87
N MET A 606 36.14 -5.25 13.33
CA MET A 606 35.57 -4.44 14.42
C MET A 606 36.13 -4.82 15.80
N LYS A 607 36.57 -6.07 15.99
CA LYS A 607 37.20 -6.59 17.22
C LYS A 607 38.70 -6.32 17.31
N ALA A 608 39.37 -6.07 16.18
CA ALA A 608 40.83 -6.03 16.08
C ALA A 608 41.51 -4.75 16.63
N ASP A 609 40.78 -3.89 17.36
CA ASP A 609 41.32 -2.69 18.02
C ASP A 609 40.59 -2.43 19.34
#